data_AF-A0A6V7HXP2-F1
#
_entry.id   AF-A0A6V7HXP2-F1
#
_cell.length_a   1.000
_cell.length_b   1.000
_cell.length_c   1.000
_cell.angle_alpha   90.00
_cell.angle_beta   90.00
_cell.angle_gamma   90.00
#
_symmetry.space_group_name_H-M   'P 1'
#
loop_
_entity.id
_entity.type
_entity.pdbx_description
1 polymer ?
#
loop_
_entity_poly.entity_id
_entity_poly.type
_entity_poly.pdbx_seq_one_letter_code
_entity_poly.pdbx_strand_id
1 'polypeptide(L)'
;MSSPPSTSSDKKWTEAERQELAAKLDADLDDFINSLEKKSYDEGWPEDRWQEEMEKHPFFMKKPPEPGEPLSPLMEGLQQLKYDEAENTPEELATNYKEDGNFNFKHKNYRLAILSYTEGIKTKCEDDALRAQLYNNRAASHFMLKNY
;
A
#
# COMPACT_ATOMS: atom_id res chain seq x y z
N MET A 1 -6.90 -29.23 56.12
CA MET A 1 -7.31 -27.90 55.66
C MET A 1 -6.49 -26.88 56.43
N SER A 2 -5.47 -26.27 55.81
CA SER A 2 -4.76 -25.13 56.39
C SER A 2 -4.42 -24.16 55.26
N SER A 3 -5.13 -23.05 55.21
CA SER A 3 -4.88 -21.93 54.28
C SER A 3 -3.58 -21.22 54.64
N PRO A 4 -2.82 -20.67 53.68
CA PRO A 4 -1.69 -19.80 53.96
C PRO A 4 -2.17 -18.38 54.36
N PRO A 5 -1.42 -17.66 55.20
CA PRO A 5 -1.84 -16.36 55.70
C PRO A 5 -1.67 -15.27 54.63
N SER A 6 -2.71 -14.45 54.49
CA SER A 6 -2.61 -13.14 53.86
C SER A 6 -1.84 -12.19 54.78
N THR A 7 -1.14 -11.23 54.19
CA THR A 7 -1.06 -9.81 54.61
C THR A 7 0.05 -9.11 53.83
N SER A 8 -0.29 -8.55 52.67
CA SER A 8 0.47 -7.42 52.12
C SER A 8 0.21 -6.22 53.02
N SER A 9 1.22 -5.77 53.75
CA SER A 9 1.13 -4.60 54.61
C SER A 9 0.84 -3.34 53.78
N ASP A 10 -0.30 -2.69 54.00
CA ASP A 10 -0.61 -1.35 53.48
C ASP A 10 0.31 -0.31 54.13
N LYS A 11 1.53 -0.16 53.59
CA LYS A 11 2.46 0.91 54.00
C LYS A 11 1.83 2.25 53.60
N LYS A 12 1.39 3.04 54.58
CA LYS A 12 0.97 4.43 54.35
C LYS A 12 2.21 5.29 54.12
N TRP A 13 2.51 5.52 52.84
CA TRP A 13 3.61 6.39 52.42
C TRP A 13 3.31 7.84 52.73
N THR A 14 4.29 8.55 53.29
CA THR A 14 4.26 10.00 53.42
C THR A 14 4.52 10.66 52.07
N GLU A 15 4.13 11.93 51.92
CA GLU A 15 4.31 12.66 50.66
C GLU A 15 5.79 12.79 50.26
N ALA A 16 6.68 12.99 51.24
CA ALA A 16 8.12 13.05 51.00
C ALA A 16 8.69 11.72 50.48
N GLU A 17 8.29 10.58 51.08
CA GLU A 17 8.76 9.28 50.61
C GLU A 17 8.23 8.93 49.21
N ARG A 18 7.03 9.41 48.85
CA ARG A 18 6.49 9.25 47.49
C ARG A 18 7.29 10.06 46.48
N GLN A 19 7.66 11.30 46.81
CA GLN A 19 8.46 12.16 45.95
C GLN A 19 9.87 11.60 45.74
N GLU A 20 10.50 11.09 46.80
CA GLU A 20 11.81 10.44 46.72
C GLU A 20 11.75 9.17 45.87
N LEU A 21 10.72 8.34 46.07
CA LEU A 21 10.52 7.14 45.26
C LEU A 21 10.31 7.48 43.78
N ALA A 22 9.49 8.50 43.48
CA ALA A 22 9.27 8.98 42.12
C ALA A 22 10.57 9.47 41.47
N ALA A 23 11.35 10.31 42.17
CA ALA A 23 12.62 10.80 41.67
C ALA A 23 13.63 9.66 41.39
N LYS A 24 13.63 8.63 42.24
CA LYS A 24 14.45 7.45 42.02
C LYS A 24 14.00 6.65 40.80
N LEU A 25 12.69 6.45 40.63
CA LEU A 25 12.12 5.76 39.48
C LEU A 25 12.44 6.49 38.18
N ASP A 26 12.36 7.83 38.17
CA ASP A 26 12.73 8.64 37.01
C ASP A 26 14.23 8.50 36.68
N ALA A 27 15.11 8.56 37.68
CA ALA A 27 16.55 8.38 37.48
C ALA A 27 16.92 6.96 36.98
N ASP A 28 16.33 5.92 37.59
CA ASP A 28 16.53 4.53 37.17
C ASP A 28 16.00 4.30 35.74
N LEU A 29 14.92 4.99 35.34
CA LEU A 29 14.38 4.94 33.98
C LEU A 29 15.31 5.62 32.97
N ASP A 30 15.85 6.79 33.30
CA ASP A 30 16.81 7.50 32.44
C ASP A 30 18.09 6.69 32.24
N ASP A 31 18.63 6.10 33.32
CA ASP A 31 19.80 5.21 33.24
C ASP A 31 19.50 3.98 32.36
N PHE A 32 18.31 3.39 32.51
CA PHE A 32 17.88 2.28 31.66
C PHE A 32 17.77 2.69 30.19
N ILE A 33 17.10 3.79 29.87
CA ILE A 33 16.95 4.29 28.48
C ILE A 33 18.32 4.58 27.86
N ASN A 34 19.23 5.19 28.62
CA ASN A 34 20.59 5.49 28.15
C ASN A 34 21.44 4.25 27.93
N SER A 35 21.16 3.15 28.64
CA SER A 35 21.84 1.86 28.46
C SER A 35 21.38 1.08 27.22
N LEU A 36 20.22 1.41 26.65
CA LEU A 36 19.70 0.75 25.46
C LEU A 36 20.54 1.09 24.23
N GLU A 37 20.72 0.11 23.34
CA GLU A 37 21.38 0.32 22.05
C GLU A 37 20.56 1.31 21.22
N LYS A 38 21.14 2.49 20.94
CA LYS A 38 20.54 3.49 20.05
C LYS A 38 20.65 2.98 18.62
N LYS A 39 19.63 2.26 18.16
CA LYS A 39 19.46 1.95 16.73
C LYS A 39 18.79 3.14 16.06
N SER A 40 19.50 3.82 15.17
CA SER A 40 18.84 4.70 14.21
C SER A 40 18.00 3.83 13.27
N TYR A 41 16.80 4.31 12.94
CA TYR A 41 15.94 3.63 11.99
C TYR A 41 16.48 3.89 10.57
N ASP A 42 17.52 3.14 10.19
CA ASP A 42 18.23 3.32 8.92
C ASP A 42 17.52 2.66 7.73
N GLU A 43 16.51 1.83 7.99
CA GLU A 43 15.69 1.15 6.95
C GLU A 43 14.60 2.06 6.35
N GLY A 44 14.31 3.18 7.01
CA GLY A 44 13.32 4.14 6.55
C GLY A 44 13.78 5.02 5.40
N TRP A 45 12.85 5.79 4.84
CA TRP A 45 13.23 6.90 3.98
C TRP A 45 13.99 7.96 4.79
N PRO A 46 15.05 8.56 4.22
CA PRO A 46 15.78 9.59 4.94
C PRO A 46 14.90 10.80 5.24
N GLU A 47 14.96 11.30 6.47
CA GLU A 47 14.07 12.35 6.99
C GLU A 47 14.14 13.67 6.20
N ASP A 48 15.23 13.92 5.50
CA ASP A 48 15.43 15.11 4.67
C ASP A 48 14.70 15.03 3.32
N ARG A 49 14.46 13.81 2.81
CA ARG A 49 13.82 13.57 1.49
C ARG A 49 12.59 12.64 1.53
N TRP A 50 12.10 12.28 2.70
CA TRP A 50 10.96 11.37 2.87
C TRP A 50 9.69 11.80 2.11
N GLN A 51 9.43 13.11 1.98
CA GLN A 51 8.28 13.61 1.21
C GLN A 51 8.39 13.23 -0.27
N GLU A 52 9.58 13.35 -0.86
CA GLU A 52 9.82 12.99 -2.25
C GLU A 52 9.69 11.47 -2.47
N GLU A 53 10.19 10.66 -1.53
CA GLU A 53 10.06 9.19 -1.57
C GLU A 53 8.59 8.75 -1.40
N MET A 54 7.83 9.43 -0.53
CA MET A 54 6.39 9.24 -0.38
C MET A 54 5.64 9.54 -1.68
N GLU A 55 5.94 10.66 -2.34
CA GLU A 55 5.27 11.04 -3.59
C GLU A 55 5.53 10.03 -4.72
N LYS A 56 6.68 9.34 -4.70
CA LYS A 56 7.04 8.28 -5.66
C LYS A 56 6.49 6.90 -5.29
N HIS A 57 5.97 6.73 -4.08
CA HIS A 57 5.44 5.46 -3.61
C HIS A 57 4.02 5.23 -4.18
N PRO A 58 3.74 4.10 -4.85
CA PRO A 58 2.49 3.86 -5.55
C PRO A 58 1.24 3.99 -4.68
N PHE A 59 1.36 3.73 -3.37
CA PHE A 59 0.25 3.88 -2.42
C PHE A 59 -0.08 5.34 -2.05
N PHE A 60 0.92 6.24 -2.07
CA PHE A 60 0.78 7.63 -1.61
C PHE A 60 0.82 8.66 -2.76
N MET A 61 1.20 8.22 -3.95
CA MET A 61 1.30 9.05 -5.14
C MET A 61 -0.05 9.71 -5.48
N LYS A 62 -0.07 11.05 -5.59
CA LYS A 62 -1.29 11.84 -5.86
C LYS A 62 -1.56 12.06 -7.34
N LYS A 63 -0.54 11.90 -8.19
CA LYS A 63 -0.60 12.12 -9.63
C LYS A 63 0.10 10.97 -10.33
N PRO A 64 -0.40 10.48 -11.47
CA PRO A 64 0.35 9.51 -12.26
C PRO A 64 1.71 10.09 -12.69
N PRO A 65 2.74 9.24 -12.86
CA PRO A 65 4.06 9.67 -13.33
C PRO A 65 3.95 10.29 -14.72
N GLU A 66 4.74 11.34 -14.98
CA GLU A 66 4.71 11.99 -16.29
C GLU A 66 5.48 11.17 -17.34
N PRO A 67 5.10 11.26 -18.63
CA PRO A 67 5.80 10.54 -19.69
C PRO A 67 7.29 10.92 -19.75
N GLY A 68 8.18 9.98 -19.47
CA GLY A 68 9.64 10.17 -19.47
C GLY A 68 10.27 10.32 -18.09
N GLU A 69 9.47 10.40 -17.03
CA GLU A 69 9.99 10.32 -15.66
C GLU A 69 10.36 8.86 -15.30
N PRO A 70 11.46 8.65 -14.56
CA PRO A 70 11.81 7.32 -14.08
C PRO A 70 10.78 6.85 -13.06
N LEU A 71 10.23 5.65 -13.28
CA LEU A 71 9.37 4.99 -12.31
C LEU A 71 10.19 4.58 -11.08
N SER A 72 9.57 4.62 -9.90
CA SER A 72 10.19 4.05 -8.71
C SER A 72 10.33 2.53 -8.88
N PRO A 73 11.37 1.89 -8.32
CA PRO A 73 11.58 0.44 -8.47
C PRO A 73 10.35 -0.39 -8.05
N LEU A 74 9.62 0.09 -7.03
CA LEU A 74 8.40 -0.56 -6.58
C LEU A 74 7.27 -0.44 -7.62
N MET A 75 7.09 0.75 -8.23
CA MET A 75 6.09 0.95 -9.28
C MET A 75 6.41 0.11 -10.52
N GLU A 76 7.68 0.04 -10.89
CA GLU A 76 8.16 -0.82 -11.98
C GLU A 76 7.86 -2.30 -11.70
N GLY A 77 8.20 -2.80 -10.51
CA GLY A 77 7.92 -4.18 -10.13
C GLY A 77 6.41 -4.51 -10.13
N LEU A 78 5.56 -3.58 -9.68
CA LEU A 78 4.10 -3.73 -9.77
C LEU A 78 3.61 -3.76 -11.23
N GLN A 79 4.20 -2.93 -12.09
CA GLN A 79 3.87 -2.92 -13.52
C GLN A 79 4.25 -4.24 -14.19
N GLN A 80 5.43 -4.78 -13.88
CA GLN A 80 5.88 -6.07 -14.38
C GLN A 80 4.95 -7.18 -13.92
N LEU A 81 4.66 -7.26 -12.62
CA LEU A 81 3.76 -8.27 -12.07
C LEU A 81 2.38 -8.24 -12.76
N LYS A 82 1.87 -7.05 -13.09
CA LYS A 82 0.53 -6.90 -13.66
C LYS A 82 0.46 -7.06 -15.19
N TYR A 83 1.49 -6.65 -15.93
CA TYR A 83 1.39 -6.53 -17.39
C TYR A 83 2.51 -7.22 -18.16
N ASP A 84 3.54 -7.74 -17.51
CA ASP A 84 4.62 -8.44 -18.20
C ASP A 84 4.14 -9.78 -18.76
N GLU A 85 4.48 -10.05 -20.03
CA GLU A 85 4.08 -11.27 -20.74
C GLU A 85 4.85 -12.51 -20.27
N ALA A 86 6.01 -12.36 -19.62
CA ALA A 86 6.73 -13.48 -19.02
C ALA A 86 6.14 -13.89 -17.66
N GLU A 87 5.52 -12.94 -16.95
CA GLU A 87 4.94 -13.16 -15.62
C GLU A 87 3.44 -13.52 -15.66
N ASN A 88 2.77 -13.34 -16.81
CA ASN A 88 1.33 -13.54 -16.94
C ASN A 88 0.96 -14.34 -18.20
N THR A 89 -0.06 -15.19 -18.09
CA THR A 89 -0.70 -15.82 -19.25
C THR A 89 -1.52 -14.81 -20.07
N PRO A 90 -1.80 -15.10 -21.36
CA PRO A 90 -2.69 -14.27 -22.18
C PRO A 90 -4.06 -13.99 -21.55
N GLU A 91 -4.62 -14.96 -20.85
CA GLU A 91 -5.90 -14.90 -20.13
C GLU A 91 -5.81 -13.99 -18.89
N GLU A 92 -4.72 -14.08 -18.13
CA GLU A 92 -4.46 -13.21 -16.98
C GLU A 92 -4.26 -11.75 -17.43
N LEU A 93 -3.44 -11.53 -18.46
CA LEU A 93 -3.28 -10.19 -19.05
C LEU A 93 -4.61 -9.62 -19.55
N ALA A 94 -5.39 -10.41 -20.29
CA ALA A 94 -6.71 -10.00 -20.77
C ALA A 94 -7.65 -9.64 -19.60
N THR A 95 -7.58 -10.38 -18.50
CA THR A 95 -8.35 -10.13 -17.30
C THR A 95 -7.91 -8.85 -16.60
N ASN A 96 -6.59 -8.64 -16.42
CA ASN A 96 -6.03 -7.43 -15.83
C ASN A 96 -6.47 -6.19 -16.62
N TYR A 97 -6.35 -6.23 -17.95
CA TYR A 97 -6.83 -5.14 -18.83
C TYR A 97 -8.36 -4.96 -18.80
N LYS A 98 -9.14 -6.04 -18.67
CA LYS A 98 -10.59 -5.95 -18.49
C LYS A 98 -10.93 -5.21 -17.19
N GLU A 99 -10.24 -5.52 -16.10
CA GLU A 99 -10.45 -4.89 -14.80
C GLU A 99 -10.12 -3.39 -14.84
N ASP A 100 -9.01 -3.01 -15.49
CA ASP A 100 -8.65 -1.61 -15.71
C ASP A 100 -9.68 -0.87 -16.56
N GLY A 101 -10.16 -1.52 -17.62
CA GLY A 101 -11.22 -0.97 -18.45
C GLY A 101 -12.50 -0.75 -17.65
N ASN A 102 -12.90 -1.74 -16.83
CA ASN A 102 -14.09 -1.65 -15.98
C ASN A 102 -13.96 -0.55 -14.92
N PHE A 103 -12.79 -0.40 -14.31
CA PHE A 103 -12.49 0.68 -13.38
C PHE A 103 -12.66 2.03 -14.06
N ASN A 104 -12.04 2.24 -15.22
CA ASN A 104 -12.14 3.48 -15.97
C ASN A 104 -13.57 3.77 -16.45
N PHE A 105 -14.30 2.74 -16.89
CA PHE A 105 -15.69 2.86 -17.31
C PHE A 105 -16.59 3.35 -16.17
N LYS A 106 -16.45 2.77 -14.97
CA LYS A 106 -17.18 3.19 -13.76
C LYS A 106 -16.93 4.66 -13.42
N HIS A 107 -15.72 5.16 -13.65
CA HIS A 107 -15.34 6.55 -13.42
C HIS A 107 -15.61 7.47 -14.63
N LYS A 108 -16.33 6.99 -15.65
CA LYS A 108 -16.67 7.72 -16.88
C LYS A 108 -15.46 8.14 -17.73
N ASN A 109 -14.29 7.55 -17.47
CA ASN A 109 -13.08 7.72 -18.28
C ASN A 109 -13.13 6.82 -19.52
N TYR A 110 -14.16 6.99 -20.37
CA TYR A 110 -14.46 6.05 -21.45
C TYR A 110 -13.33 5.90 -22.46
N ARG A 111 -12.54 6.94 -22.72
CA ARG A 111 -11.36 6.87 -23.61
C ARG A 111 -10.30 5.92 -23.07
N LEU A 112 -10.00 6.00 -21.76
CA LEU A 112 -9.07 5.08 -21.11
C LEU A 112 -9.64 3.67 -21.07
N ALA A 113 -10.95 3.52 -20.80
CA ALA A 113 -11.60 2.22 -20.83
C ALA A 113 -11.46 1.54 -22.21
N ILE A 114 -11.67 2.28 -23.30
CA ILE A 114 -11.48 1.77 -24.67
C ILE A 114 -10.04 1.29 -24.89
N LEU A 115 -9.04 2.06 -24.43
CA LEU A 115 -7.63 1.67 -24.53
C LEU A 115 -7.37 0.37 -23.77
N SER A 116 -7.77 0.29 -22.50
CA SER A 116 -7.61 -0.93 -21.69
C SER A 116 -8.27 -2.14 -22.34
N TYR A 117 -9.54 -2.04 -22.76
CA TYR A 117 -10.21 -3.17 -23.43
C TYR A 117 -9.54 -3.53 -24.77
N THR A 118 -8.96 -2.57 -25.47
CA THR A 118 -8.23 -2.82 -26.72
C THR A 118 -6.92 -3.55 -26.46
N GLU A 119 -6.16 -3.18 -25.43
CA GLU A 119 -4.95 -3.92 -25.03
C GLU A 119 -5.31 -5.34 -24.57
N GLY A 120 -6.39 -5.50 -23.81
CA GLY A 120 -6.90 -6.83 -23.43
C GLY A 120 -7.27 -7.72 -24.62
N ILE A 121 -7.76 -7.14 -25.72
CA ILE A 121 -8.05 -7.89 -26.96
C ILE A 121 -6.75 -8.29 -27.68
N LYS A 122 -5.69 -7.48 -27.58
CA LYS A 122 -4.40 -7.73 -28.24
C LYS A 122 -3.57 -8.82 -27.58
N THR A 123 -3.86 -9.21 -26.33
CA THR A 123 -3.14 -10.29 -25.63
C THR A 123 -3.33 -11.66 -26.31
N LYS A 124 -4.31 -11.79 -27.22
CA LYS A 124 -4.65 -13.03 -27.94
C LYS A 124 -5.01 -14.20 -27.01
N CYS A 125 -5.58 -13.90 -25.85
CA CYS A 125 -6.30 -14.86 -25.00
C CYS A 125 -7.22 -15.78 -25.84
N GLU A 126 -7.27 -17.08 -25.53
CA GLU A 126 -8.07 -18.06 -26.28
C GLU A 126 -9.49 -18.23 -25.73
N ASP A 127 -9.77 -17.72 -24.52
CA ASP A 127 -11.12 -17.72 -23.94
C ASP A 127 -12.08 -16.79 -24.71
N ASP A 128 -12.94 -17.41 -25.52
CA ASP A 128 -13.96 -16.72 -26.31
C ASP A 128 -14.97 -15.95 -25.45
N ALA A 129 -15.29 -16.43 -24.24
CA ALA A 129 -16.21 -15.72 -23.34
C ALA A 129 -15.58 -14.44 -22.81
N LEU A 130 -14.29 -14.48 -22.45
CA LEU A 130 -13.54 -13.30 -22.02
C LEU A 130 -13.39 -12.30 -23.17
N ARG A 131 -13.06 -12.76 -24.37
CA ARG A 131 -12.97 -11.91 -25.57
C ARG A 131 -14.30 -11.25 -25.90
N ALA A 132 -15.41 -11.99 -25.86
CA ALA A 132 -16.74 -11.45 -26.10
C ALA A 132 -17.08 -10.32 -25.10
N GLN A 133 -16.74 -10.49 -23.81
CA GLN A 133 -16.89 -9.45 -22.80
C GLN A 133 -16.06 -8.20 -23.14
N LEU A 134 -14.78 -8.37 -23.51
CA LEU A 134 -13.91 -7.25 -23.89
C LEU A 134 -14.46 -6.46 -25.09
N TYR A 135 -14.90 -7.15 -26.15
CA TYR A 135 -15.51 -6.50 -27.31
C TYR A 135 -16.79 -5.76 -26.96
N ASN A 136 -17.68 -6.38 -26.17
CA ASN A 136 -18.93 -5.77 -25.73
C ASN A 136 -18.67 -4.51 -24.90
N ASN A 137 -17.80 -4.60 -23.89
CA ASN A 137 -17.48 -3.47 -23.01
C ASN A 137 -16.80 -2.33 -23.77
N ARG A 138 -15.94 -2.65 -24.75
CA ARG A 138 -15.36 -1.66 -25.66
C ARG A 138 -16.44 -0.98 -26.49
N ALA A 139 -17.38 -1.72 -27.08
CA ALA A 139 -18.49 -1.16 -27.84
C ALA A 139 -19.38 -0.26 -26.96
N ALA A 140 -19.70 -0.68 -25.74
CA ALA A 140 -20.42 0.14 -24.76
C ALA A 140 -19.67 1.44 -24.47
N SER A 141 -18.34 1.39 -24.32
CA SER A 141 -17.51 2.59 -24.10
C SER A 141 -17.53 3.54 -25.30
N HIS A 142 -17.47 3.03 -26.53
CA HIS A 142 -17.65 3.84 -27.74
C HIS A 142 -19.05 4.47 -27.82
N PHE A 143 -20.08 3.71 -27.47
CA PHE A 143 -21.45 4.21 -27.42
C PHE A 143 -21.60 5.36 -26.41
N MET A 144 -20.99 5.26 -25.23
CA MET A 144 -20.99 6.35 -24.23
C MET A 144 -20.30 7.62 -24.74
N LEU A 145 -19.34 7.50 -25.65
CA LEU A 145 -18.69 8.62 -26.33
C LEU A 145 -19.45 9.11 -27.57
N LYS A 146 -20.57 8.47 -27.95
CA LYS A 146 -21.34 8.74 -29.18
C LYS A 146 -20.51 8.52 -30.46
N ASN A 147 -19.61 7.54 -30.43
CA ASN A 147 -18.84 7.10 -31.58
C ASN A 147 -19.60 5.96 -32.27
N TYR A 148 -20.56 6.28 -33.14
CA TYR A 148 -21.36 5.34 -33.92
C TYR A 148 -21.30 5.64 -35.42
#